data_AF-A0A7I0EJP1-F1
#
_entry.id   AF-A0A7I0EJP1-F1
#
_cell.length_a   1.000
_cell.length_b   1.000
_cell.length_c   1.000
_cell.angle_alpha   90.00
_cell.angle_beta   90.00
_cell.angle_gamma   90.00
#
_symmetry.space_group_name_H-M   'P 1'
#
loop_
_entity.id
_entity.type
_entity.pdbx_description
1 polymer ?
#
loop_
_entity_poly.entity_id
_entity_poly.type
_entity_poly.pdbx_seq_one_letter_code
_entity_poly.pdbx_strand_id
1 'polypeptide(L)' 'MRVSIRLEIHREVQEASALREEAQEREQRASELRRAVARRLEADGYTIRDIGVVLGVSYQRVHQLTHKTNDQEIHVR' A
#
# COMPACT_ATOMS: atom_id res chain seq x y z
N MET A 1 -14.97 -14.32 -30.29
CA MET A 1 -15.94 -15.10 -29.49
C MET A 1 -16.72 -14.11 -28.62
N ARG A 2 -18.04 -13.92 -28.86
CA ARG A 2 -18.87 -13.08 -27.98
C ARG A 2 -19.36 -13.96 -26.84
N VAL A 3 -18.91 -13.68 -25.62
CA VAL A 3 -19.46 -14.30 -24.43
C VAL A 3 -20.72 -13.53 -24.05
N SER A 4 -21.89 -14.15 -24.20
CA SER A 4 -23.15 -13.59 -23.73
C SER A 4 -23.34 -13.97 -22.25
N ILE A 5 -23.12 -13.02 -21.36
CA ILE A 5 -23.25 -13.20 -19.91
C ILE A 5 -24.60 -12.64 -19.45
N ARG A 6 -25.21 -13.28 -18.44
CA ARG A 6 -26.41 -12.72 -17.78
C ARG A 6 -26.08 -11.36 -17.16
N LEU A 7 -27.03 -10.42 -17.20
CA LEU A 7 -26.84 -9.05 -16.72
C LEU A 7 -26.40 -8.98 -15.25
N GLU A 8 -26.89 -9.87 -14.40
CA GLU A 8 -26.52 -9.94 -12.98
C GLU A 8 -25.04 -10.28 -12.79
N ILE A 9 -24.55 -11.31 -13.48
CA ILE A 9 -23.12 -11.69 -13.45
C ILE A 9 -22.25 -10.55 -13.99
N HIS A 10 -22.70 -9.86 -15.04
CA HIS A 10 -21.96 -8.70 -15.55
C HIS A 10 -21.84 -7.60 -14.48
N ARG A 11 -22.92 -7.30 -13.74
CA ARG A 11 -22.89 -6.33 -12.64
C ARG A 11 -21.98 -6.77 -11.51
N GLU A 12 -22.04 -8.03 -11.09
CA GLU A 12 -21.15 -8.58 -10.06
C GLU A 12 -19.67 -8.45 -10.45
N VAL A 13 -19.33 -8.69 -11.72
CA VAL A 13 -17.95 -8.52 -12.23
C VAL A 13 -17.52 -7.04 -12.21
N GLN A 14 -18.41 -6.12 -12.56
CA GLN A 14 -18.12 -4.69 -12.48
C GLN A 14 -17.92 -4.25 -11.03
N GLU A 15 -18.78 -4.69 -10.12
CA GLU A 15 -18.68 -4.40 -8.68
C GLU A 15 -17.39 -4.98 -8.08
N ALA A 16 -17.06 -6.24 -8.39
CA ALA A 16 -15.81 -6.86 -7.95
C ALA A 16 -14.56 -6.10 -8.46
N SER A 17 -14.61 -5.60 -9.70
CA SER A 17 -13.53 -4.79 -10.27
C SER A 17 -13.40 -3.45 -9.53
N ALA A 18 -14.51 -2.76 -9.27
CA ALA A 18 -14.51 -1.49 -8.54
C ALA A 18 -14.02 -1.66 -7.09
N LEU A 19 -14.46 -2.70 -6.38
CA LEU A 19 -13.98 -3.01 -5.03
C LEU A 19 -12.48 -3.32 -5.01
N ARG A 20 -11.97 -4.01 -6.03
CA ARG A 20 -10.54 -4.28 -6.16
C ARG A 20 -9.74 -3.00 -6.38
N GLU A 21 -10.22 -2.11 -7.25
CA GLU A 21 -9.58 -0.80 -7.48
C GLU A 21 -9.54 0.02 -6.20
N GLU A 22 -10.67 0.11 -5.47
CA GLU A 22 -10.70 0.80 -4.18
C GLU A 22 -9.72 0.16 -3.18
N ALA A 23 -9.71 -1.17 -3.05
CA ALA A 23 -8.79 -1.86 -2.15
C ALA A 23 -7.32 -1.58 -2.51
N GLN A 24 -6.98 -1.53 -3.79
CA GLN A 24 -5.65 -1.18 -4.26
C GLN A 24 -5.26 0.25 -3.89
N GLU A 25 -6.16 1.22 -4.06
CA GLU A 25 -5.92 2.61 -3.66
C GLU A 25 -5.72 2.73 -2.14
N ARG A 26 -6.56 2.06 -1.35
CA ARG A 26 -6.46 2.07 0.12
C ARG A 26 -5.14 1.45 0.59
N GLU A 27 -4.74 0.33 0.00
CA GLU A 27 -3.47 -0.34 0.33
C GLU A 27 -2.27 0.54 -0.05
N GLN A 28 -2.31 1.21 -1.20
CA GLN A 28 -1.26 2.15 -1.60
C GLN A 28 -1.13 3.30 -0.60
N ARG A 29 -2.23 3.96 -0.25
CA ARG A 29 -2.24 5.05 0.76
C ARG A 29 -1.76 4.57 2.12
N ALA A 30 -2.21 3.40 2.57
CA ALA A 30 -1.76 2.80 3.82
C ALA A 30 -0.26 2.49 3.81
N SER A 31 0.27 1.98 2.70
CA SER A 31 1.70 1.73 2.52
C SER A 31 2.51 3.02 2.59
N GLU A 32 2.08 4.09 1.91
CA GLU A 32 2.73 5.40 1.96
C GLU A 32 2.74 5.98 3.36
N LEU A 33 1.59 5.94 4.05
CA LEU A 33 1.47 6.44 5.42
C LEU A 33 2.37 5.65 6.39
N ARG A 34 2.41 4.32 6.28
CA ARG A 34 3.30 3.48 7.10
C ARG A 34 4.78 3.86 6.91
N ARG A 35 5.21 4.14 5.68
CA ARG A 35 6.58 4.60 5.40
C ARG A 35 6.85 5.97 6.00
N ALA A 36 5.92 6.91 5.83
CA ALA A 36 6.04 8.25 6.39
C ALA A 36 6.12 8.22 7.94
N VAL A 37 5.29 7.42 8.60
CA VAL A 37 5.33 7.24 10.05
C VAL A 37 6.62 6.57 10.49
N ALA A 38 7.06 5.49 9.82
CA ALA A 38 8.32 4.81 10.14
C ALA A 38 9.52 5.78 10.11
N ARG A 39 9.64 6.59 9.05
CA ARG A 39 10.71 7.59 8.91
C ARG A 39 10.64 8.69 9.96
N ARG A 40 9.43 9.15 10.33
CA ARG A 40 9.27 10.15 11.39
C ARG A 40 9.70 9.60 12.75
N LEU A 41 9.28 8.39 13.10
CA LEU A 41 9.70 7.76 14.35
C LEU A 41 11.22 7.54 14.41
N GLU A 42 11.84 7.13 13.30
CA GLU A 42 13.30 7.01 13.22
C GLU A 42 13.99 8.38 13.42
N ALA A 43 13.48 9.44 12.77
CA ALA A 43 13.98 10.80 12.95
C ALA A 43 13.79 11.33 14.39
N ASP A 44 12.73 10.90 15.07
CA ASP A 44 12.47 11.20 16.49
C ASP A 44 13.34 10.35 17.44
N GLY A 45 14.21 9.47 16.92
CA GLY A 45 15.19 8.70 17.67
C GLY A 45 14.69 7.35 18.21
N TYR A 46 13.51 6.89 17.77
CA TYR A 46 12.99 5.57 18.16
C TYR A 46 13.83 4.45 17.53
N THR A 47 14.00 3.35 18.28
CA THR A 47 14.71 2.19 17.75
C THR A 47 13.86 1.45 16.72
N ILE A 48 14.50 0.79 15.75
CA ILE A 48 13.81 -0.05 14.75
C ILE A 48 12.89 -1.10 15.41
N ARG A 49 13.24 -1.58 16.61
CA ARG A 49 12.42 -2.52 17.39
C ARG A 49 11.11 -1.87 17.84
N ASP A 50 11.19 -0.68 18.42
CA ASP A 50 10.00 0.03 18.92
C ASP A 50 9.08 0.43 17.77
N ILE A 51 9.65 0.87 16.65
CA ILE A 51 8.90 1.17 15.44
C ILE A 51 8.14 -0.06 14.94
N GLY A 52 8.75 -1.25 15.01
CA GLY A 52 8.10 -2.51 14.63
C GLY A 52 6.89 -2.83 15.50
N VAL A 53 7.01 -2.61 16.80
CA VAL A 53 5.90 -2.77 17.75
C VAL A 53 4.77 -1.78 17.44
N VAL A 54 5.09 -0.49 17.25
CA VAL A 54 4.10 0.56 16.97
C VAL A 54 3.35 0.31 15.67
N LEU A 55 4.07 -0.10 14.61
CA LEU A 55 3.48 -0.34 13.30
C LEU A 55 2.88 -1.75 13.14
N GLY A 56 3.03 -2.62 14.14
CA GLY A 56 2.56 -4.00 14.09
C GLY A 56 3.26 -4.84 13.02
N VAL A 57 4.53 -4.58 12.74
CA VAL A 57 5.31 -5.27 11.70
C VAL A 57 6.64 -5.81 12.24
N SER A 58 7.22 -6.77 11.54
CA SER A 58 8.53 -7.32 11.90
C SER A 58 9.65 -6.30 11.72
N TYR A 59 10.75 -6.52 12.44
CA TYR A 59 11.99 -5.74 12.31
C TYR A 59 12.45 -5.59 10.84
N GLN A 60 12.45 -6.69 10.09
CA GLN A 60 12.84 -6.69 8.67
C GLN A 60 11.91 -5.79 7.83
N ARG A 61 10.62 -5.71 8.19
CA ARG A 61 9.67 -4.86 7.49
C ARG A 61 9.88 -3.39 7.81
N VAL A 62 10.23 -3.04 9.05
CA VAL A 62 10.61 -1.66 9.41
C VAL A 62 11.80 -1.20 8.57
N HIS A 63 12.85 -2.02 8.47
CA HIS A 63 14.02 -1.71 7.65
C HIS A 63 13.64 -1.43 6.18
N GLN A 64 12.70 -2.18 5.61
CA GLN A 64 12.21 -1.92 4.25
C GLN A 64 11.42 -0.60 4.13
N LEU A 65 10.73 -0.19 5.18
CA LEU A 65 9.93 1.03 5.18
C LEU A 65 10.80 2.29 5.33
N THR A 66 11.92 2.21 6.05
CA THR A 66 12.85 3.33 6.25
C THR A 66 13.90 3.45 5.15
N HIS A 67 14.31 2.34 4.51
CA HIS A 67 15.43 2.33 3.54
C HIS A 67 15.07 2.16 2.05
N LYS A 68 13.79 2.16 1.66
CA LYS A 68 13.39 2.26 0.24
C LYS A 68 13.03 3.69 -0.14
N THR A 69 14.04 4.47 -0.50
CA THR A 69 13.88 5.61 -1.41
C THR A 69 13.73 5.02 -2.81
N ASN A 70 12.51 4.72 -3.21
CA ASN A 70 12.19 4.74 -4.64
C ASN A 70 11.41 6.03 -4.86
N ASP A 71 12.15 7.14 -4.90
CA ASP A 71 11.75 8.28 -5.70
C ASP A 71 11.67 7.76 -7.14
N GLN A 72 10.49 7.26 -7.50
CA GLN A 72 10.07 7.39 -8.88
C GLN A 72 9.65 8.85 -9.01
N GLU A 73 10.65 9.73 -9.09
CA GLU A 73 10.53 10.92 -9.94
C GLU A 73 10.20 10.36 -11.32
N ILE A 74 8.90 10.32 -11.62
CA ILE A 74 8.43 10.13 -12.97
C ILE A 74 8.92 11.34 -13.73
N HIS A 75 10.06 11.17 -14.38
CA HIS A 75 10.58 12.07 -15.39
C HIS A 75 9.58 12.05 -16.56
N VAL A 76 8.56 12.91 -16.49
CA VAL A 76 7.74 13.24 -17.64
C VAL A 76 8.58 14.18 -18.50
N ARG A 77 9.13 13.62 -19.58
CA ARG A 77 9.53 14.38 -20.77
C ARG A 77 8.31 14.77 -21.56
#